data_AF-A0A7X5F6M3-F1
#
_entry.id   AF-A0A7X5F6M3-F1
#
_cell.length_a   1.000
_cell.length_b   1.000
_cell.length_c   1.000
_cell.angle_alpha   90.00
_cell.angle_beta   90.00
_cell.angle_gamma   90.00
#
_symmetry.space_group_name_H-M   'P 1'
#
loop_
_entity.id
_entity.type
_entity.pdbx_description
1 polymer ?
#
loop_
_entity_poly.entity_id
_entity_poly.type
_entity_poly.pdbx_seq_one_letter_code
_entity_poly.pdbx_strand_id
1 'polypeptide(L)'
;MSKFQIILLVIFGVFILIAVAVFSLYRGGGSSSATVVVWGDIPSYDFEAFLTNAGLNQDNSLVIKYVAKSPEVLESDFTEALARNVGPDLIILTQDKIWKEKDKLLPIPYKSVSERDFKDTFVEEGELFLTPEGVYALPLSLDPMVLYYNRDILSTAKIANPISYWDEIYDAASSLSQKDPAGNILRSAIALGEASNIPNFKSIISLLMLQAGTPITTLTANGLKPELTSRYDFPVIPGESALDFYTQFSNPTRV
;
A
#
# COMPACT_ATOMS: atom_id res chain seq x y z
N MET A 1 10.40 -47.78 64.90
CA MET A 1 10.67 -46.33 64.80
C MET A 1 10.08 -45.63 66.01
N SER A 2 10.79 -44.69 66.62
CA SER A 2 10.23 -43.91 67.73
C SER A 2 9.13 -42.97 67.20
N LYS A 3 8.16 -42.61 68.05
CA LYS A 3 7.10 -41.64 67.68
C LYS A 3 7.69 -40.34 67.12
N PHE A 4 8.84 -39.93 67.64
CA PHE A 4 9.60 -38.77 67.15
C PHE A 4 10.10 -38.93 65.70
N GLN A 5 10.64 -40.09 65.34
CA GLN A 5 11.12 -40.37 63.97
C GLN A 5 9.98 -40.36 62.95
N ILE A 6 8.80 -40.85 63.34
CA ILE A 6 7.62 -40.86 62.45
C ILE A 6 7.12 -39.43 62.21
N ILE A 7 7.02 -38.61 63.26
CA ILE A 7 6.60 -37.20 63.15
C ILE A 7 7.59 -36.42 62.28
N LEU A 8 8.90 -36.63 62.49
CA LEU A 8 9.95 -35.98 61.71
C LEU A 8 9.84 -36.32 60.22
N LEU A 9 9.62 -37.60 59.89
CA LEU A 9 9.56 -38.08 58.50
C LEU A 9 8.31 -37.52 57.77
N VAL A 10 7.17 -37.43 58.45
CA VAL A 10 5.96 -36.82 57.90
C VAL A 10 6.17 -35.32 57.62
N ILE A 11 6.82 -34.60 58.53
CA ILE A 11 7.12 -33.17 58.34
C ILE A 11 8.04 -32.97 57.12
N PHE A 12 9.13 -33.75 57.00
CA PHE A 12 10.01 -33.68 55.83
C PHE A 12 9.29 -34.06 54.53
N GLY A 13 8.40 -35.06 54.56
CA GLY A 13 7.57 -35.42 53.41
C GLY A 13 6.68 -34.28 52.95
N VAL A 14 6.04 -33.56 53.88
CA VAL A 14 5.22 -32.38 53.58
C VAL A 14 6.08 -31.24 53.00
N PHE A 15 7.25 -30.97 53.58
CA PHE A 15 8.16 -29.95 53.06
C PHE A 15 8.67 -30.26 51.64
N ILE A 16 8.95 -31.52 51.34
CA ILE A 16 9.34 -31.96 49.98
C ILE A 16 8.19 -31.75 49.00
N LEU A 17 6.96 -32.12 49.37
CA LEU A 17 5.78 -31.90 48.52
C LEU A 17 5.53 -30.41 48.27
N ILE A 18 5.69 -29.56 49.29
CA ILE A 18 5.59 -28.10 49.15
C ILE A 18 6.70 -27.57 48.24
N ALA A 19 7.95 -28.01 48.42
CA ALA A 19 9.07 -27.59 47.59
C ALA A 19 8.88 -27.97 46.12
N VAL A 20 8.40 -29.20 45.84
CA VAL A 20 8.08 -29.66 44.49
C VAL A 20 6.91 -28.88 43.89
N ALA A 21 5.88 -28.57 44.69
CA ALA A 21 4.76 -27.73 44.24
C ALA A 21 5.21 -26.30 43.91
N VAL A 22 6.05 -25.70 44.75
CA VAL A 22 6.61 -24.35 44.52
C VAL A 22 7.51 -24.34 43.27
N PHE A 23 8.37 -25.34 43.08
CA PHE A 23 9.22 -25.44 41.89
C PHE A 23 8.43 -25.75 40.60
N SER A 24 7.36 -26.55 40.70
CA SER A 24 6.45 -26.85 39.59
C SER A 24 5.65 -25.63 39.15
N LEU A 25 5.21 -24.81 40.12
CA LEU A 25 4.49 -23.57 39.86
C LEU A 25 5.41 -22.41 39.46
N TYR A 26 6.70 -22.50 39.77
CA TYR A 26 7.71 -21.56 39.29
C TYR A 26 8.05 -21.84 37.82
N ARG A 27 7.13 -21.47 36.93
CA ARG A 27 7.45 -21.22 35.52
C ARG A 27 8.34 -19.98 35.48
N GLY A 28 9.66 -20.19 35.49
CA GLY A 28 10.63 -19.17 35.11
C GLY A 28 10.33 -18.74 33.68
N GLY A 29 9.55 -17.67 33.54
CA GLY A 29 8.94 -17.26 32.29
C GLY A 29 8.93 -15.75 32.18
N GLY A 30 10.12 -15.14 32.22
CA GLY A 30 10.28 -13.85 31.57
C GLY A 30 10.26 -14.11 30.07
N SER A 31 9.08 -14.13 29.44
CA SER A 31 9.00 -14.00 27.99
C SER A 31 9.53 -12.62 27.65
N SER A 32 10.74 -12.55 27.12
CA SER A 32 11.32 -11.31 26.62
C SER A 32 10.54 -10.92 25.37
N SER A 33 9.48 -10.14 25.54
CA SER A 33 8.70 -9.62 24.41
C SER A 33 9.55 -8.60 23.66
N ALA A 34 9.83 -8.85 22.38
CA ALA A 34 10.51 -7.88 21.52
C ALA A 34 9.53 -6.73 21.21
N THR A 35 9.94 -5.48 21.44
CA THR A 35 9.14 -4.32 21.05
C THR A 35 9.61 -3.80 19.70
N VAL A 36 8.68 -3.61 18.77
CA VAL A 36 8.94 -3.05 17.43
C VAL A 36 8.14 -1.76 17.29
N VAL A 37 8.81 -0.66 16.97
CA VAL A 37 8.20 0.65 16.73
C VAL A 37 7.95 0.85 15.24
N VAL A 38 6.70 1.12 14.89
CA VAL A 38 6.25 1.31 13.51
C VAL A 38 5.73 2.72 13.34
N TRP A 39 6.23 3.45 12.35
CA TRP A 39 5.70 4.76 11.94
C TRP A 39 4.92 4.63 10.64
N GLY A 40 3.85 5.40 10.50
CA GLY A 40 3.06 5.43 9.28
C GLY A 40 2.02 6.55 9.30
N ASP A 41 1.32 6.71 8.19
CA ASP A 41 0.25 7.70 8.00
C ASP A 41 -1.16 7.11 8.07
N ILE A 42 -1.26 5.80 8.32
CA ILE A 42 -2.52 5.10 8.56
C ILE A 42 -3.09 5.58 9.91
N PRO A 43 -4.40 5.89 10.02
CA PRO A 43 -5.02 6.19 11.30
C PRO A 43 -4.81 5.06 12.31
N SER A 44 -4.46 5.38 13.56
CA SER A 44 -4.14 4.36 14.57
C SER A 44 -5.25 3.33 14.78
N TYR A 45 -6.52 3.75 14.69
CA TYR A 45 -7.66 2.83 14.79
C TYR A 45 -7.65 1.75 13.70
N ASP A 46 -7.35 2.13 12.46
CA ASP A 46 -7.32 1.20 11.33
C ASP A 46 -6.12 0.25 11.42
N PHE A 47 -4.97 0.76 11.87
CA PHE A 47 -3.79 -0.07 12.09
C PHE A 47 -3.99 -1.10 13.21
N GLU A 48 -4.61 -0.71 14.33
CA GLU A 48 -4.95 -1.64 15.42
C GLU A 48 -5.96 -2.71 14.98
N ALA A 49 -6.93 -2.34 14.16
CA ALA A 49 -7.87 -3.29 13.56
C ALA A 49 -7.13 -4.30 12.66
N PHE A 50 -6.17 -3.82 11.85
CA PHE A 50 -5.30 -4.68 11.04
C PHE A 50 -4.50 -5.68 11.90
N LEU A 51 -3.81 -5.22 12.95
CA LEU A 51 -3.04 -6.08 13.85
C LEU A 51 -3.91 -7.14 14.53
N THR A 52 -5.12 -6.75 14.93
CA THR A 52 -6.08 -7.65 15.57
C THR A 52 -6.57 -8.72 14.61
N ASN A 53 -6.92 -8.35 13.38
CA ASN A 53 -7.38 -9.29 12.34
C ASN A 53 -6.26 -10.25 11.89
N ALA A 54 -5.01 -9.78 11.90
CA ALA A 54 -3.84 -10.60 11.61
C ALA A 54 -3.44 -11.53 12.77
N GLY A 55 -4.06 -11.39 13.95
CA GLY A 55 -3.73 -12.18 15.14
C GLY A 55 -2.41 -11.78 15.82
N LEU A 56 -1.76 -10.70 15.38
CA LEU A 56 -0.46 -10.26 15.88
C LEU A 56 -0.54 -9.71 17.32
N ASN A 57 -1.69 -9.16 17.71
CA ASN A 57 -1.92 -8.69 19.07
C ASN A 57 -2.03 -9.80 20.13
N GLN A 58 -2.08 -11.08 19.70
CA GLN A 58 -2.15 -12.23 20.60
C GLN A 58 -0.77 -12.89 20.83
N ASP A 59 0.26 -12.46 20.10
CA ASP A 59 1.62 -12.97 20.25
C ASP A 59 2.33 -12.30 21.42
N ASN A 60 2.46 -13.02 22.54
CA ASN A 60 3.16 -12.51 23.74
C ASN A 60 4.68 -12.34 23.52
N SER A 61 5.24 -12.79 22.40
CA SER A 61 6.65 -12.62 22.06
C SER A 61 6.94 -11.31 21.32
N LEU A 62 5.93 -10.61 20.80
CA LEU A 62 6.07 -9.40 19.98
C LEU A 62 5.09 -8.30 20.44
N VAL A 63 5.63 -7.11 20.73
CA VAL A 63 4.83 -5.92 21.05
C VAL A 63 5.04 -4.89 19.95
N ILE A 64 3.99 -4.61 19.18
CA ILE A 64 4.02 -3.62 18.11
C ILE A 64 3.54 -2.28 18.68
N LYS A 65 4.38 -1.24 18.59
CA LYS A 65 4.03 0.13 18.96
C LYS A 65 3.90 0.98 17.72
N TYR A 66 2.67 1.33 17.36
CA TYR A 66 2.39 2.17 16.22
C TYR A 66 2.37 3.66 16.57
N VAL A 67 3.00 4.49 15.75
CA VAL A 67 2.99 5.95 15.84
C VAL A 67 2.45 6.51 14.54
N ALA A 68 1.19 6.93 14.57
CA ALA A 68 0.58 7.65 13.45
C ALA A 68 1.22 9.04 13.31
N LYS A 69 1.65 9.36 12.10
CA LYS A 69 2.20 10.64 11.66
C LYS A 69 1.30 11.21 10.56
N SER A 70 1.31 12.52 10.36
CA SER A 70 0.60 13.08 9.21
C SER A 70 1.44 12.86 7.93
N PRO A 71 0.81 12.64 6.76
CA PRO A 71 1.53 12.39 5.51
C PRO A 71 2.53 13.48 5.13
N GLU A 72 2.26 14.73 5.54
CA GLU A 72 3.04 15.92 5.21
C GLU A 72 4.35 16.02 5.99
N VAL A 73 4.39 15.45 7.21
CA VAL A 73 5.55 15.58 8.13
C VAL A 73 6.31 14.27 8.33
N LEU A 74 5.75 13.13 7.92
CA LEU A 74 6.34 11.82 8.15
C LEU A 74 7.80 11.70 7.65
N GLU A 75 8.09 12.18 6.44
CA GLU A 75 9.44 12.10 5.86
C GLU A 75 10.46 13.02 6.56
N SER A 76 10.03 14.23 6.94
CA SER A 76 10.90 15.16 7.67
C SER A 76 11.20 14.63 9.08
N ASP A 77 10.17 14.16 9.78
CA ASP A 77 10.30 13.56 11.10
C ASP A 77 11.21 12.33 11.05
N PHE A 78 11.05 11.47 10.04
CA PHE A 78 11.89 10.29 9.84
C PHE A 78 13.36 10.68 9.66
N THR A 79 13.62 11.65 8.78
CA THR A 79 14.99 12.12 8.51
C THR A 79 15.63 12.74 9.77
N GLU A 80 14.89 13.55 10.53
CA GLU A 80 15.38 14.11 11.80
C GLU A 80 15.63 13.03 12.87
N ALA A 81 14.76 12.03 12.96
CA ALA A 81 14.89 10.93 13.91
C ALA A 81 16.13 10.09 13.61
N LEU A 82 16.41 9.81 12.33
CA LEU A 82 17.63 9.14 11.90
C LEU A 82 18.88 9.93 12.26
N ALA A 83 18.87 11.26 12.04
CA ALA A 83 20.01 12.12 12.40
C ALA A 83 20.29 12.13 13.92
N ARG A 84 19.27 11.87 14.74
CA ARG A 84 19.36 11.76 16.20
C ARG A 84 19.57 10.31 16.70
N ASN A 85 19.67 9.33 15.81
CA ASN A 85 19.71 7.89 16.15
C ASN A 85 18.51 7.41 16.99
N VAL A 86 17.31 7.94 16.71
CA VAL A 86 16.03 7.56 17.36
C VAL A 86 14.94 7.24 16.33
N GLY A 87 15.34 6.74 15.17
CA GLY A 87 14.42 6.31 14.11
C GLY A 87 13.54 5.12 14.54
N PRO A 88 12.42 4.88 13.85
CA PRO A 88 11.59 3.70 14.06
C PRO A 88 12.28 2.42 13.57
N ASP A 89 11.76 1.26 14.00
CA ASP A 89 12.20 -0.05 13.50
C ASP A 89 11.60 -0.34 12.11
N LEU A 90 10.35 0.07 11.89
CA LEU A 90 9.64 -0.04 10.61
C LEU A 90 8.98 1.29 10.25
N ILE A 91 8.93 1.59 8.95
CA ILE A 91 8.21 2.74 8.43
C ILE A 91 7.32 2.32 7.26
N ILE A 92 6.08 2.80 7.28
CA ILE A 92 5.12 2.65 6.19
C ILE A 92 5.20 3.89 5.32
N LEU A 93 5.49 3.71 4.04
CA LEU A 93 5.64 4.77 3.05
C LEU A 93 4.87 4.41 1.78
N THR A 94 4.45 5.42 1.03
CA THR A 94 3.95 5.25 -0.32
C THR A 94 5.10 4.87 -1.27
N GLN A 95 4.79 4.12 -2.34
CA GLN A 95 5.77 3.58 -3.29
C GLN A 95 6.70 4.64 -3.88
N ASP A 96 6.18 5.83 -4.18
CA ASP A 96 6.95 6.96 -4.72
C ASP A 96 8.00 7.48 -3.74
N LYS A 97 7.73 7.41 -2.43
CA LYS A 97 8.65 7.85 -1.36
C LYS A 97 9.74 6.82 -1.06
N ILE A 98 9.46 5.53 -1.23
CA ILE A 98 10.42 4.46 -0.97
C ILE A 98 11.70 4.65 -1.78
N TRP A 99 11.59 5.05 -3.05
CA TRP A 99 12.76 5.30 -3.90
C TRP A 99 13.65 6.43 -3.39
N LYS A 100 13.06 7.49 -2.85
CA LYS A 100 13.78 8.63 -2.25
C LYS A 100 14.45 8.26 -0.93
N GLU A 101 13.81 7.38 -0.17
CA GLU A 101 14.27 6.97 1.16
C GLU A 101 15.18 5.72 1.13
N LYS A 102 15.40 5.13 -0.05
CA LYS A 102 16.13 3.87 -0.25
C LYS A 102 17.46 3.80 0.48
N ASP A 103 18.27 4.86 0.43
CA ASP A 103 19.61 4.91 1.06
C ASP A 103 19.55 4.96 2.59
N LYS A 104 18.36 5.17 3.17
CA LYS A 104 18.11 5.20 4.62
C LYS A 104 17.45 3.91 5.12
N LEU A 105 17.11 2.99 4.22
CA LEU A 105 16.44 1.72 4.53
C LEU A 105 17.41 0.55 4.45
N LEU A 106 17.14 -0.48 5.23
CA LEU A 106 17.88 -1.73 5.19
C LEU A 106 17.13 -2.74 4.30
N PRO A 107 17.78 -3.34 3.31
CA PRO A 107 17.14 -4.39 2.52
C PRO A 107 16.92 -5.64 3.38
N ILE A 108 15.76 -6.26 3.23
CA ILE A 108 15.45 -7.56 3.81
C ILE A 108 16.21 -8.62 3.01
N PRO A 109 17.13 -9.38 3.63
CA PRO A 109 17.93 -10.35 2.90
C PRO A 109 17.07 -11.47 2.30
N TYR A 110 17.47 -11.99 1.14
CA TYR A 110 16.79 -13.11 0.49
C TYR A 110 16.74 -14.41 1.31
N LYS A 111 17.57 -14.50 2.37
CA LYS A 111 17.50 -15.59 3.34
C LYS A 111 16.24 -15.52 4.22
N SER A 112 15.73 -14.31 4.48
CA SER A 112 14.53 -14.07 5.29
C SER A 112 13.26 -14.11 4.45
N VAL A 113 13.29 -13.50 3.26
CA VAL A 113 12.19 -13.52 2.29
C VAL A 113 12.79 -13.83 0.93
N SER A 114 12.59 -15.03 0.41
CA SER A 114 13.16 -15.39 -0.90
C SER A 114 12.46 -14.63 -2.02
N GLU A 115 13.16 -14.40 -3.15
CA GLU A 115 12.56 -13.75 -4.32
C GLU A 115 11.31 -14.49 -4.80
N ARG A 116 11.36 -15.83 -4.77
CA ARG A 116 10.23 -16.67 -5.13
C ARG A 116 9.04 -16.47 -4.19
N ASP A 117 9.26 -16.55 -2.87
CA ASP A 117 8.18 -16.39 -1.91
C ASP A 117 7.55 -14.99 -2.02
N PHE A 118 8.37 -13.97 -2.30
CA PHE A 118 7.88 -12.63 -2.57
C PHE A 118 6.95 -12.59 -3.80
N LYS A 119 7.40 -13.12 -4.95
CA LYS A 119 6.63 -13.15 -6.20
C LYS A 119 5.38 -14.03 -6.12
N ASP A 120 5.42 -15.09 -5.31
CA ASP A 120 4.27 -15.96 -5.06
C ASP A 120 3.24 -15.30 -4.11
N THR A 121 3.67 -14.32 -3.30
CA THR A 121 2.83 -13.65 -2.28
C THR A 121 2.22 -12.33 -2.76
N PHE A 122 3.00 -11.52 -3.48
CA PHE A 122 2.62 -10.16 -3.87
C PHE A 122 2.31 -10.06 -5.37
N VAL A 123 1.52 -9.05 -5.73
CA VAL A 123 1.26 -8.74 -7.15
C VAL A 123 2.54 -8.27 -7.84
N GLU A 124 2.60 -8.43 -9.17
CA GLU A 124 3.76 -8.12 -10.00
C GLU A 124 4.30 -6.68 -9.82
N GLU A 125 3.42 -5.70 -9.57
CA GLU A 125 3.82 -4.31 -9.28
C GLU A 125 4.80 -4.22 -8.08
N GLY A 126 4.65 -5.13 -7.10
CA GLY A 126 5.54 -5.19 -5.93
C GLY A 126 6.98 -5.60 -6.28
N GLU A 127 7.22 -6.18 -7.46
CA GLU A 127 8.57 -6.57 -7.91
C GLU A 127 9.52 -5.37 -8.03
N LEU A 128 8.98 -4.14 -8.08
CA LEU A 128 9.77 -2.90 -7.99
C LEU A 128 10.58 -2.78 -6.69
N PHE A 129 10.23 -3.55 -5.65
CA PHE A 129 10.98 -3.60 -4.39
C PHE A 129 12.09 -4.67 -4.37
N LEU A 130 12.20 -5.49 -5.42
CA LEU A 130 13.26 -6.49 -5.55
C LEU A 130 14.54 -5.85 -6.11
N THR A 131 15.67 -6.20 -5.51
CA THR A 131 17.01 -5.72 -5.91
C THR A 131 18.03 -6.83 -5.76
N PRO A 132 19.21 -6.75 -6.41
CA PRO A 132 20.26 -7.74 -6.21
C PRO A 132 20.65 -7.97 -4.74
N GLU A 133 20.47 -6.96 -3.88
CA GLU A 133 20.81 -7.00 -2.46
C GLU A 133 19.71 -7.64 -1.57
N GLY A 134 18.47 -7.71 -2.05
CA GLY A 134 17.32 -8.19 -1.28
C GLY A 134 16.02 -7.45 -1.61
N VAL A 135 15.07 -7.53 -0.67
CA VAL A 135 13.75 -6.89 -0.78
C VAL A 135 13.75 -5.59 0.02
N TYR A 136 13.52 -4.45 -0.61
CA TYR A 136 13.56 -3.14 0.06
C TYR A 136 12.29 -2.78 0.83
N ALA A 137 11.14 -3.34 0.45
CA ALA A 137 9.86 -3.09 1.10
C ALA A 137 8.89 -4.25 0.84
N LEU A 138 7.92 -4.40 1.75
CA LEU A 138 6.82 -5.35 1.60
C LEU A 138 5.53 -4.58 1.29
N PRO A 139 4.82 -4.87 0.20
CA PRO A 139 3.53 -4.25 -0.09
C PRO A 139 2.50 -4.52 1.02
N LEU A 140 1.82 -3.47 1.50
CA LEU A 140 0.72 -3.61 2.47
C LEU A 140 -0.67 -3.52 1.83
N SER A 141 -0.82 -2.61 0.86
CA SER A 141 -2.09 -2.35 0.17
C SER A 141 -1.82 -1.80 -1.22
N LEU A 142 -2.81 -1.93 -2.11
CA LEU A 142 -2.85 -1.28 -3.42
C LEU A 142 -4.13 -0.45 -3.54
N ASP A 143 -4.00 0.72 -4.16
CA ASP A 143 -5.11 1.62 -4.49
C ASP A 143 -5.11 1.93 -5.99
N PRO A 144 -5.64 1.01 -6.83
CA PRO A 144 -5.65 1.19 -8.27
C PRO A 144 -6.73 2.18 -8.70
N MET A 145 -6.49 2.88 -9.81
CA MET A 145 -7.52 3.69 -10.44
C MET A 145 -8.56 2.80 -11.13
N VAL A 146 -9.83 3.02 -10.80
CA VAL A 146 -10.97 2.31 -11.39
C VAL A 146 -12.03 3.28 -11.89
N LEU A 147 -12.77 2.88 -12.94
CA LEU A 147 -13.90 3.65 -13.44
C LEU A 147 -15.20 3.22 -12.74
N TYR A 148 -15.76 4.12 -11.95
CA TYR A 148 -17.11 3.95 -11.42
C TYR A 148 -18.14 4.33 -12.47
N TYR A 149 -19.25 3.58 -12.51
CA TYR A 149 -20.34 3.82 -13.44
C TYR A 149 -21.70 3.70 -12.74
N ASN A 150 -22.70 4.41 -13.26
CA ASN A 150 -24.06 4.34 -12.78
C ASN A 150 -24.86 3.33 -13.61
N ARG A 151 -25.30 2.25 -12.97
CA ARG A 151 -26.03 1.14 -13.61
C ARG A 151 -27.37 1.58 -14.21
N ASP A 152 -28.09 2.50 -13.57
CA ASP A 152 -29.40 2.97 -14.02
C ASP A 152 -29.29 3.87 -15.25
N ILE A 153 -28.22 4.67 -15.32
CA ILE A 153 -27.94 5.51 -16.49
C ILE A 153 -27.63 4.63 -17.71
N LEU A 154 -26.78 3.61 -17.55
CA LEU A 154 -26.46 2.69 -18.64
C LEU A 154 -27.70 1.89 -19.09
N SER A 155 -28.49 1.37 -18.14
CA SER A 155 -29.69 0.59 -18.47
C SER A 155 -30.77 1.43 -19.19
N THR A 156 -30.96 2.68 -18.78
CA THR A 156 -31.87 3.63 -19.45
C THR A 156 -31.44 3.89 -20.90
N ALA A 157 -30.13 3.93 -21.15
CA ALA A 157 -29.55 4.07 -22.48
C ALA A 157 -29.44 2.75 -23.26
N LYS A 158 -29.94 1.63 -22.70
CA LYS A 158 -29.87 0.27 -23.28
C LYS A 158 -28.42 -0.24 -23.46
N ILE A 159 -27.50 0.24 -22.63
CA ILE A 159 -26.12 -0.24 -22.57
C ILE A 159 -26.05 -1.31 -21.48
N ALA A 160 -25.90 -2.57 -21.88
CA ALA A 160 -25.97 -3.72 -20.96
C ALA A 160 -24.69 -3.92 -20.14
N ASN A 161 -23.53 -3.60 -20.72
CA ASN A 161 -22.22 -3.82 -20.11
C ASN A 161 -21.52 -2.49 -19.84
N PRO A 162 -20.70 -2.38 -18.77
CA PRO A 162 -19.85 -1.23 -18.59
C PRO A 162 -18.84 -1.10 -19.74
N ILE A 163 -18.49 0.14 -20.04
CA ILE A 163 -17.50 0.47 -21.09
C ILE A 163 -16.17 -0.14 -20.70
N SER A 164 -15.61 -0.95 -21.60
CA SER A 164 -14.35 -1.68 -21.36
C SER A 164 -13.17 -1.05 -22.09
N TYR A 165 -13.43 -0.31 -23.17
CA TYR A 165 -12.39 0.30 -24.00
C TYR A 165 -12.63 1.80 -24.23
N TRP A 166 -11.55 2.55 -24.48
CA TRP A 166 -11.61 4.00 -24.66
C TRP A 166 -12.33 4.43 -25.95
N ASP A 167 -12.28 3.62 -27.01
CA ASP A 167 -12.96 3.87 -28.28
C ASP A 167 -14.50 3.72 -28.16
N GLU A 168 -14.97 2.86 -27.27
CA GLU A 168 -16.41 2.72 -26.95
C GLU A 168 -16.99 3.99 -26.29
N ILE A 169 -16.15 4.84 -25.69
CA ILE A 169 -16.62 6.10 -25.06
C ILE A 169 -17.21 7.04 -26.10
N TYR A 170 -16.74 7.05 -27.34
CA TYR A 170 -17.27 7.95 -28.37
C TYR A 170 -18.74 7.62 -28.71
N ASP A 171 -19.06 6.33 -28.84
CA ASP A 171 -20.43 5.88 -29.07
C ASP A 171 -21.29 6.07 -27.81
N ALA A 172 -20.73 5.80 -26.63
CA ALA A 172 -21.41 6.04 -25.37
C ALA A 172 -21.69 7.54 -25.13
N ALA A 173 -20.80 8.43 -25.55
CA ALA A 173 -20.98 9.89 -25.46
C ALA A 173 -22.22 10.35 -26.22
N SER A 174 -22.49 9.78 -27.39
CA SER A 174 -23.67 10.12 -28.19
C SER A 174 -25.01 9.75 -27.51
N SER A 175 -25.02 8.68 -26.71
CA SER A 175 -26.22 8.12 -26.10
C SER A 175 -26.42 8.51 -24.63
N LEU A 176 -25.34 8.75 -23.89
CA LEU A 176 -25.37 9.06 -22.47
C LEU A 176 -25.38 10.57 -22.19
N SER A 177 -24.78 11.37 -23.07
CA SER A 177 -24.70 12.81 -22.87
C SER A 177 -26.06 13.46 -23.06
N GLN A 178 -26.40 14.37 -22.16
CA GLN A 178 -27.64 15.15 -22.21
C GLN A 178 -27.29 16.63 -22.26
N LYS A 179 -27.92 17.34 -23.19
CA LYS A 179 -27.76 18.78 -23.36
C LYS A 179 -29.11 19.48 -23.20
N ASP A 180 -29.09 20.69 -22.67
CA ASP A 180 -30.27 21.55 -22.65
C ASP A 180 -30.50 22.22 -24.03
N PRO A 181 -31.62 22.94 -24.24
CA PRO A 181 -31.88 23.63 -25.51
C PRO A 181 -30.87 24.74 -25.87
N ALA A 182 -30.11 25.25 -24.90
CA ALA A 182 -29.04 26.23 -25.10
C ALA A 182 -27.69 25.58 -25.43
N GLY A 183 -27.61 24.25 -25.43
CA GLY A 183 -26.41 23.47 -25.72
C GLY A 183 -25.53 23.21 -24.50
N ASN A 184 -25.95 23.57 -23.29
CA ASN A 184 -25.20 23.27 -22.07
C ASN A 184 -25.28 21.78 -21.74
N ILE A 185 -24.15 21.19 -21.35
CA ILE A 185 -24.09 19.78 -20.94
C ILE A 185 -24.71 19.65 -19.55
N LEU A 186 -25.85 18.95 -19.48
CA LEU A 186 -26.50 18.56 -18.22
C LEU A 186 -25.88 17.27 -17.65
N ARG A 187 -25.42 16.38 -18.54
CA ARG A 187 -24.77 15.11 -18.20
C ARG A 187 -23.80 14.71 -19.29
N SER A 188 -22.62 14.22 -18.92
CA SER A 188 -21.62 13.63 -19.83
C SER A 188 -21.58 12.11 -19.68
N ALA A 189 -21.09 11.39 -20.69
CA ALA A 189 -20.81 9.95 -20.59
C ALA A 189 -19.73 9.62 -19.55
N ILE A 190 -18.72 10.49 -19.42
CA ILE A 190 -17.63 10.33 -18.46
C ILE A 190 -17.34 11.68 -17.80
N ALA A 191 -17.10 11.65 -16.49
CA ALA A 191 -16.83 12.84 -15.68
C ALA A 191 -15.35 13.24 -15.74
N LEU A 192 -14.88 13.58 -16.94
CA LEU A 192 -13.57 14.19 -17.19
C LEU A 192 -13.74 15.67 -17.54
N GLY A 193 -12.63 16.41 -17.52
CA GLY A 193 -12.66 17.86 -17.67
C GLY A 193 -11.25 18.46 -17.60
N GLU A 194 -11.15 19.64 -17.02
CA GLU A 194 -9.91 20.39 -16.89
C GLU A 194 -9.08 19.92 -15.67
N ALA A 195 -7.77 20.21 -15.70
CA ALA A 195 -6.90 19.99 -14.55
C ALA A 195 -7.33 20.78 -13.29
N SER A 196 -8.10 21.85 -13.47
CA SER A 196 -8.61 22.70 -12.40
C SER A 196 -9.81 22.11 -11.65
N ASN A 197 -10.60 21.23 -12.29
CA ASN A 197 -11.85 20.71 -11.74
C ASN A 197 -11.87 19.19 -11.53
N ILE A 198 -10.86 18.46 -12.03
CA ILE A 198 -10.69 17.03 -11.80
C ILE A 198 -9.63 16.79 -10.70
N PRO A 199 -10.02 16.36 -9.48
CA PRO A 199 -9.07 16.19 -8.37
C PRO A 199 -7.89 15.27 -8.68
N ASN A 200 -8.13 14.17 -9.39
CA ASN A 200 -7.13 13.16 -9.73
C ASN A 200 -6.56 13.32 -11.14
N PHE A 201 -6.56 14.53 -11.72
CA PHE A 201 -6.16 14.74 -13.12
C PHE A 201 -4.77 14.17 -13.44
N LYS A 202 -3.79 14.35 -12.53
CA LYS A 202 -2.42 13.86 -12.70
C LYS A 202 -2.37 12.34 -12.79
N SER A 203 -3.13 11.66 -11.94
CA SER A 203 -3.19 10.20 -11.92
C SER A 203 -3.93 9.66 -13.15
N ILE A 204 -5.00 10.35 -13.59
CA ILE A 204 -5.77 9.97 -14.80
C ILE A 204 -4.91 10.11 -16.05
N ILE A 205 -4.21 11.24 -16.23
CA ILE A 205 -3.35 11.42 -17.40
C ILE A 205 -2.16 10.46 -17.37
N SER A 206 -1.61 10.17 -16.19
CA SER A 206 -0.54 9.17 -16.04
C SER A 206 -1.03 7.77 -16.42
N LEU A 207 -2.24 7.39 -16.00
CA LEU A 207 -2.86 6.13 -16.40
C LEU A 207 -3.05 6.05 -17.91
N LEU A 208 -3.59 7.10 -18.54
CA LEU A 208 -3.76 7.16 -19.99
C LEU A 208 -2.43 7.05 -20.74
N MET A 209 -1.39 7.71 -20.23
CA MET A 209 -0.03 7.64 -20.75
C MET A 209 0.53 6.21 -20.67
N LEU A 210 0.41 5.56 -19.51
CA LEU A 210 0.85 4.17 -19.33
C LEU A 210 0.08 3.21 -20.24
N GLN A 211 -1.24 3.36 -20.35
CA GLN A 211 -2.09 2.55 -21.24
C GLN A 211 -1.79 2.78 -22.73
N ALA A 212 -1.39 3.98 -23.13
CA ALA A 212 -0.94 4.28 -24.47
C ALA A 212 0.44 3.67 -24.79
N GLY A 213 1.19 3.25 -23.76
CA GLY A 213 2.51 2.63 -23.92
C GLY A 213 3.69 3.56 -23.65
N THR A 214 3.50 4.70 -22.99
CA THR A 214 4.63 5.49 -22.47
C THR A 214 4.86 5.21 -20.98
N PRO A 215 6.04 4.71 -20.58
CA PRO A 215 6.35 4.40 -19.18
C PRO A 215 6.51 5.65 -18.30
N ILE A 216 6.42 6.87 -18.86
CA ILE A 216 6.63 8.19 -18.23
C ILE A 216 8.07 8.40 -17.75
N THR A 217 8.61 7.48 -16.95
CA THR A 217 10.00 7.42 -16.52
C THR A 217 10.56 6.01 -16.72
N THR A 218 11.88 5.90 -16.80
CA THR A 218 12.58 4.63 -16.78
C THR A 218 13.74 4.69 -15.79
N LEU A 219 14.00 3.57 -15.10
CA LEU A 219 15.13 3.46 -14.20
C LEU A 219 16.38 3.06 -15.00
N THR A 220 17.40 3.92 -14.96
CA THR A 220 18.71 3.65 -15.55
C THR A 220 19.76 3.46 -14.45
N ALA A 221 20.97 3.03 -14.82
CA ALA A 221 22.10 2.95 -13.89
C ALA A 221 22.43 4.30 -13.21
N ASN A 222 22.07 5.42 -13.84
CA ASN A 222 22.29 6.77 -13.33
C ASN A 222 21.04 7.38 -12.65
N GLY A 223 20.01 6.56 -12.39
CA GLY A 223 18.75 6.98 -11.78
C GLY A 223 17.58 7.07 -12.77
N LEU A 224 16.49 7.67 -12.32
CA LEU A 224 15.26 7.84 -13.10
C LEU A 224 15.44 8.87 -14.22
N LYS A 225 15.05 8.50 -15.44
CA LYS A 225 15.07 9.37 -16.62
C LYS A 225 13.64 9.55 -17.16
N PRO A 226 13.23 10.77 -17.55
CA PRO A 226 11.94 10.98 -18.19
C PRO A 226 11.93 10.41 -19.62
N GLU A 227 10.81 9.81 -20.00
CA GLU A 227 10.61 9.12 -21.28
C GLU A 227 9.31 9.58 -22.00
N LEU A 228 8.75 10.72 -21.59
CA LEU A 228 7.48 11.25 -22.10
C LEU A 228 7.45 11.52 -23.60
N THR A 229 8.61 11.84 -24.19
CA THR A 229 8.75 12.20 -25.62
C THR A 229 9.23 11.04 -26.49
N SER A 230 9.40 9.86 -25.91
CA SER A 230 9.87 8.68 -26.61
C SER A 230 8.77 8.06 -27.45
N ARG A 231 9.14 7.64 -28.67
CA ARG A 231 8.19 7.19 -29.69
C ARG A 231 7.92 5.68 -29.67
N TYR A 232 8.85 4.86 -29.15
CA TYR A 232 8.70 3.40 -29.05
C TYR A 232 8.17 2.72 -30.32
N ASP A 233 8.70 3.11 -31.48
CA ASP A 233 8.30 2.62 -32.80
C ASP A 233 6.82 2.84 -33.20
N PHE A 234 6.07 3.67 -32.46
CA PHE A 234 4.74 4.10 -32.84
C PHE A 234 4.76 5.23 -33.89
N PRO A 235 3.71 5.39 -34.72
CA PRO A 235 3.62 6.50 -35.67
C PRO A 235 3.58 7.89 -35.00
N VAL A 236 3.03 7.96 -33.78
CA VAL A 236 2.88 9.16 -32.96
C VAL A 236 3.45 8.86 -31.57
N ILE A 237 3.95 9.89 -30.88
CA ILE A 237 4.43 9.74 -29.50
C ILE A 237 3.25 9.36 -28.61
N PRO A 238 3.26 8.20 -27.92
CA PRO A 238 2.13 7.75 -27.13
C PRO A 238 1.70 8.72 -26.03
N GLY A 239 2.67 9.40 -25.40
CA GLY A 239 2.40 10.42 -24.40
C GLY A 239 1.66 11.64 -24.95
N GLU A 240 1.95 12.03 -26.21
CA GLU A 240 1.21 13.10 -26.89
C GLU A 240 -0.21 12.67 -27.23
N SER A 241 -0.40 11.43 -27.71
CA SER A 241 -1.74 10.88 -27.99
C SER A 241 -2.62 10.80 -26.74
N ALA A 242 -2.05 10.38 -25.60
CA ALA A 242 -2.76 10.34 -24.32
C ALA A 242 -3.16 11.74 -23.84
N LEU A 243 -2.27 12.73 -23.97
CA LEU A 243 -2.56 14.12 -23.64
C LEU A 243 -3.63 14.69 -24.58
N ASP A 244 -3.51 14.50 -25.89
CA ASP A 244 -4.50 14.94 -26.87
C ASP A 244 -5.88 14.37 -26.51
N PHE A 245 -5.97 13.06 -26.30
CA PHE A 245 -7.20 12.38 -25.87
C PHE A 245 -7.81 13.01 -24.62
N TYR A 246 -7.03 13.23 -23.56
CA TYR A 246 -7.53 13.85 -22.33
C TYR A 246 -8.03 15.29 -22.55
N THR A 247 -7.33 16.07 -23.37
CA THR A 247 -7.73 17.47 -23.65
C THR A 247 -9.01 17.59 -24.49
N GLN A 248 -9.48 16.52 -25.11
CA GLN A 248 -10.77 16.55 -25.80
C GLN A 248 -11.94 16.77 -24.83
N PHE A 249 -11.80 16.36 -23.55
CA PHE A 249 -12.84 16.54 -22.53
C PHE A 249 -12.97 17.98 -22.01
N SER A 250 -12.01 18.85 -22.30
CA SER A 250 -12.10 20.29 -22.03
C SER A 250 -12.49 21.09 -23.27
N ASN A 251 -12.66 20.44 -24.43
CA ASN A 251 -13.01 21.13 -25.67
C ASN A 251 -14.53 21.08 -25.93
N PRO A 252 -15.25 22.22 -25.80
CA PRO A 252 -16.71 22.26 -25.95
C PRO A 252 -17.21 21.90 -27.36
N THR A 253 -16.32 21.89 -28.37
CA THR A 253 -16.67 21.52 -29.75
C THR A 253 -16.60 20.01 -30.01
N ARG A 254 -16.05 19.23 -29.07
CA ARG A 254 -15.86 17.77 -29.19
C ARG A 254 -16.77 16.94 -28.28
N VAL A 255 -17.70 17.59 -27.57
CA VAL A 255 -18.66 16.95 -26.64
C VAL A 255 -20.02 16.76 -27.30
#